data_AF-A0A9E5G2B9-F1
#
_entry.id   AF-A0A9E5G2B9-F1
#
_cell.length_a   1.000
_cell.length_b   1.000
_cell.length_c   1.000
_cell.angle_alpha   90.00
_cell.angle_beta   90.00
_cell.angle_gamma   90.00
#
_symmetry.space_group_name_H-M   'P 1'
#
loop_
_entity.id
_entity.type
_entity.pdbx_description
1 polymer ?
#
loop_
_entity_poly.entity_id
_entity_poly.type
_entity_poly.pdbx_seq_one_letter_code
_entity_poly.pdbx_strand_id
1 'polypeptide(L)'
;MRICTLSSVIVLASLASLVGCASPQPPATAARVAGIAPRGEQCGPDCYRIFNGKDLSGWVSVNCFSDTFVARDGMLFCTGNPTGFIRTDRMYENYVLDFDWKHEAKEGNAGLFVWSDPVPSSAQNMFPRAIEVQIMLTPDVKDKEGRLLYTGQGDVFSIWGSKMTP
;
A
#
# COMPACT_ATOMS: atom_id res chain seq x y z
N MET A 1 24.84 0.03 -24.40
CA MET A 1 23.71 -0.66 -23.75
C MET A 1 23.24 0.23 -22.60
N ARG A 2 22.20 1.04 -22.81
CA ARG A 2 21.66 1.94 -21.78
C ARG A 2 20.72 1.14 -20.90
N ILE A 3 21.19 0.70 -19.74
CA ILE A 3 20.35 0.06 -18.73
C ILE A 3 19.69 1.20 -17.95
N CYS A 4 18.40 1.42 -18.19
CA CYS A 4 17.59 2.37 -17.45
C CYS A 4 17.39 1.86 -16.01
N THR A 5 17.90 2.60 -15.04
CA THR A 5 17.81 2.38 -13.59
C THR A 5 16.43 2.75 -13.05
N LEU A 6 15.58 1.78 -12.69
CA LEU A 6 14.27 2.04 -12.07
C LEU A 6 13.87 0.90 -11.13
N SER A 7 13.84 1.13 -9.80
CA SER A 7 13.15 0.27 -8.83
C SER A 7 12.86 1.02 -7.52
N SER A 8 11.65 1.54 -7.33
CA SER A 8 11.18 2.13 -6.04
C SER A 8 10.11 1.25 -5.38
N VAL A 9 9.93 1.39 -4.06
CA VAL A 9 8.78 0.82 -3.33
C VAL A 9 7.71 1.91 -3.17
N ILE A 10 6.46 1.58 -3.48
CA ILE A 10 5.35 2.54 -3.52
C ILE A 10 4.16 2.01 -2.70
N VAL A 11 3.48 2.87 -1.96
CA VAL A 11 2.24 2.50 -1.25
C VAL A 11 1.10 3.37 -1.76
N LEU A 12 0.05 2.74 -2.27
CA LEU A 12 -1.22 3.40 -2.64
C LEU A 12 -2.31 2.87 -1.72
N ALA A 13 -3.18 3.74 -1.23
CA ALA A 13 -4.42 3.32 -0.61
C ALA A 13 -5.57 4.07 -1.28
N SER A 14 -6.61 3.36 -1.62
CA SER A 14 -7.87 3.80 -2.20
C SER A 14 -8.96 3.49 -1.17
N LEU A 15 -9.38 4.50 -0.41
CA LEU A 15 -10.57 4.39 0.43
C LEU A 15 -11.79 4.80 -0.41
N ALA A 16 -12.48 3.82 -1.01
CA ALA A 16 -13.75 4.07 -1.68
C ALA A 16 -14.84 4.31 -0.62
N SER A 17 -15.18 5.58 -0.37
CA SER A 17 -16.32 5.95 0.46
C SER A 17 -17.62 5.69 -0.31
N LEU A 18 -18.41 4.70 0.10
CA LEU A 18 -19.82 4.60 -0.25
C LEU A 18 -20.67 5.11 0.92
N VAL A 19 -21.41 6.19 0.65
CA VAL A 19 -22.40 6.79 1.54
C VAL A 19 -23.47 5.73 1.88
N GLY A 20 -23.72 5.54 3.18
CA GLY A 20 -24.83 4.73 3.68
C GLY A 20 -25.33 5.28 5.01
N CYS A 21 -26.59 5.69 5.06
CA CYS A 21 -27.25 6.15 6.28
C CYS A 21 -27.33 5.01 7.31
N ALA A 22 -26.79 5.19 8.52
CA ALA A 22 -27.03 4.27 9.62
C ALA A 22 -27.06 4.99 10.98
N SER A 23 -28.06 4.60 11.78
CA SER A 23 -28.46 5.07 13.12
C SER A 23 -27.33 5.07 14.17
N PRO A 24 -27.35 5.93 15.20
CA PRO A 24 -26.31 5.96 16.22
C PRO A 24 -26.30 4.67 17.07
N GLN A 25 -25.13 4.03 17.17
CA GLN A 25 -24.84 2.98 18.14
C GLN A 25 -24.14 3.59 19.36
N PRO A 26 -24.42 3.10 20.59
CA PRO A 26 -23.78 3.57 21.81
C PRO A 26 -22.28 3.25 21.83
N PRO A 27 -21.46 4.01 22.59
CA PRO A 27 -20.01 3.91 22.54
C PRO A 27 -19.54 2.54 23.02
N ALA A 28 -18.83 1.82 22.15
CA ALA A 28 -18.10 0.63 22.52
C ALA A 28 -16.95 1.03 23.46
N THR A 29 -16.93 0.44 24.64
CA THR A 29 -15.86 0.58 25.62
C THR A 29 -14.52 0.28 24.95
N ALA A 30 -13.60 1.25 25.00
CA ALA A 30 -12.25 1.11 24.47
C ALA A 30 -11.50 0.00 25.22
N ALA A 31 -11.51 -1.20 24.64
CA ALA A 31 -10.54 -2.21 25.01
C ALA A 31 -9.16 -1.67 24.60
N ARG A 32 -8.26 -1.52 25.58
CA ARG A 32 -6.85 -1.25 25.32
C ARG A 32 -6.32 -2.39 24.47
N VAL A 33 -6.08 -2.14 23.19
CA VAL A 33 -5.26 -3.02 22.35
C VAL A 33 -3.88 -3.02 22.99
N ALA A 34 -3.52 -4.14 23.61
CA ALA A 34 -2.16 -4.39 24.04
C ALA A 34 -1.26 -4.21 22.81
N GLY A 35 -0.26 -3.33 22.93
CA GLY A 35 0.64 -3.01 21.83
C GLY A 35 1.27 -4.29 21.28
N ILE A 36 0.91 -4.63 20.04
CA ILE A 36 1.68 -5.57 19.23
C ILE A 36 3.03 -4.88 19.01
N ALA A 37 4.08 -5.39 19.63
CA ALA A 37 5.43 -4.97 19.29
C ALA A 37 5.64 -5.21 17.78
N PRO A 38 6.13 -4.22 17.01
CA PRO A 38 6.30 -4.38 15.58
C PRO A 38 7.23 -5.57 15.34
N ARG A 39 6.87 -6.46 14.41
CA ARG A 39 7.57 -7.71 14.11
C ARG A 39 9.00 -7.53 13.54
N GLY A 40 9.46 -6.28 13.44
CA GLY A 40 10.72 -5.85 12.83
C GLY A 40 12.01 -6.24 13.56
N GLU A 41 11.98 -7.19 14.50
CA GLU A 41 13.18 -7.69 15.20
C GLU A 41 13.71 -9.01 14.60
N GLN A 42 13.15 -9.47 13.48
CA GLN A 42 13.48 -10.75 12.83
C GLN A 42 14.38 -10.63 11.60
N CYS A 43 14.91 -9.44 11.34
CA CYS A 43 15.73 -9.17 10.18
C CYS A 43 17.19 -9.02 10.63
N GLY A 44 18.12 -9.68 9.95
CA GLY A 44 19.55 -9.77 10.31
C GLY A 44 20.28 -8.42 10.45
N PRO A 45 21.60 -8.42 10.69
CA PRO A 45 22.36 -7.21 11.02
C PRO A 45 22.30 -6.10 9.95
N ASP A 46 21.96 -6.44 8.70
CA ASP A 46 21.84 -5.51 7.58
C ASP A 46 20.44 -4.89 7.41
N CYS A 47 19.52 -5.22 8.31
CA CYS A 47 18.15 -4.75 8.21
C CYS A 47 17.99 -3.37 8.81
N TYR A 48 17.28 -2.51 8.07
CA TYR A 48 16.96 -1.17 8.52
C TYR A 48 15.51 -0.83 8.20
N ARG A 49 14.97 0.11 8.98
CA ARG A 49 13.61 0.58 8.79
C ARG A 49 13.53 1.57 7.64
N ILE A 50 12.75 1.25 6.62
CA ILE A 50 12.42 2.21 5.54
C ILE A 50 11.50 3.32 6.08
N PHE A 51 10.59 2.99 7.00
CA PHE A 51 9.79 3.97 7.72
C PHE A 51 10.33 4.19 9.14
N ASN A 52 10.72 5.42 9.44
CA ASN A 52 11.38 5.79 10.70
C ASN A 52 10.41 5.84 11.91
N GLY A 53 9.10 5.68 11.70
CA GLY A 53 8.08 5.72 12.76
C GLY A 53 7.71 7.12 13.25
N LYS A 54 8.25 8.18 12.63
CA LYS A 54 8.11 9.57 13.10
C LYS A 54 7.55 10.50 12.04
N ASP A 55 8.07 10.41 10.83
CA ASP A 55 7.74 11.30 9.72
C ASP A 55 8.00 10.62 8.37
N LEU A 56 7.74 11.35 7.28
CA LEU A 56 7.91 10.87 5.91
C LEU A 56 9.30 11.21 5.33
N SER A 57 10.32 11.45 6.18
CA SER A 57 11.69 11.59 5.68
C SER A 57 12.12 10.33 4.93
N GLY A 58 12.69 10.51 3.74
CA GLY A 58 13.01 9.40 2.84
C GLY A 58 11.86 8.98 1.92
N TRP A 59 10.74 9.70 1.94
CA TRP A 59 9.59 9.45 1.07
C TRP A 59 9.28 10.67 0.20
N VAL A 60 8.75 10.40 -0.99
CA VAL A 60 8.33 11.42 -1.96
C VAL A 60 6.86 11.18 -2.31
N SER A 61 6.02 12.18 -2.05
CA SER A 61 4.60 12.16 -2.41
C SER A 61 4.39 12.43 -3.89
N VAL A 62 3.48 11.68 -4.49
CA VAL A 62 3.11 11.78 -5.91
C VAL A 62 1.59 11.86 -6.02
N ASN A 63 1.09 12.95 -6.59
CA ASN A 63 -0.34 13.26 -6.71
C ASN A 63 -1.11 13.19 -5.39
N CYS A 64 -0.52 13.73 -4.32
CA CYS A 64 -1.10 13.75 -2.99
C CYS A 64 -1.26 15.20 -2.52
N PHE A 65 -2.27 15.45 -1.67
CA PHE A 65 -2.25 16.62 -0.80
C PHE A 65 -1.29 16.38 0.37
N SER A 66 -0.97 17.44 1.10
CA SER A 66 -0.06 17.37 2.26
C SER A 66 -0.59 16.50 3.41
N ASP A 67 -1.90 16.23 3.43
CA ASP A 67 -2.59 15.43 4.44
C ASP A 67 -3.02 14.04 3.92
N THR A 68 -2.74 13.70 2.67
CA THR A 68 -3.11 12.38 2.10
C THR A 68 -2.32 11.25 2.75
N PHE A 69 -1.02 11.46 2.98
CA PHE A 69 -0.14 10.53 3.70
C PHE A 69 0.47 11.24 4.89
N VAL A 70 0.35 10.65 6.07
CA VAL A 70 0.87 11.24 7.31
C VAL A 70 1.49 10.17 8.20
N ALA A 71 2.53 10.55 8.96
CA ALA A 71 3.02 9.73 10.04
C ALA A 71 2.23 10.06 11.32
N ARG A 72 1.60 9.06 11.95
CA ARG A 72 0.86 9.23 13.20
C ARG A 72 0.97 7.94 14.02
N ASP A 73 1.16 8.07 15.33
CA ASP A 73 1.16 6.93 16.26
C ASP A 73 2.18 5.82 15.90
N GLY A 74 3.34 6.19 15.34
CA GLY A 74 4.35 5.21 14.90
C GLY A 74 4.02 4.49 13.59
N MET A 75 2.95 4.90 12.90
CA MET A 75 2.44 4.31 11.67
C MET A 75 2.44 5.31 10.51
N LEU A 76 2.44 4.76 9.29
CA LEU A 76 2.20 5.49 8.06
C LEU A 76 0.72 5.35 7.71
N PHE A 77 -0.01 6.46 7.74
CA PHE A 77 -1.44 6.52 7.49
C PHE A 77 -1.73 7.12 6.11
N CYS A 78 -2.77 6.63 5.43
CA CYS A 78 -3.25 7.17 4.17
C CYS A 78 -4.77 7.41 4.22
N THR A 79 -5.21 8.57 3.75
CA THR A 79 -6.65 8.89 3.61
C THR A 79 -7.27 8.26 2.37
N GLY A 80 -6.44 7.98 1.36
CA GLY A 80 -6.83 7.54 0.02
C GLY A 80 -7.54 8.62 -0.82
N ASN A 81 -7.49 9.88 -0.40
CA ASN A 81 -8.06 11.00 -1.15
C ASN A 81 -7.05 12.17 -1.22
N PRO A 82 -6.62 12.58 -2.42
CA PRO A 82 -6.97 12.03 -3.72
C PRO A 82 -6.26 10.68 -3.94
N THR A 83 -6.58 10.00 -5.06
CA THR A 83 -5.81 8.83 -5.48
C THR A 83 -4.39 9.25 -5.81
N GLY A 84 -3.44 8.74 -5.04
CA GLY A 84 -2.02 9.02 -5.19
C GLY A 84 -1.20 8.00 -4.42
N PHE A 85 0.11 8.20 -4.40
CA PHE A 85 1.02 7.33 -3.68
C PHE A 85 2.24 8.07 -3.15
N ILE A 86 2.93 7.44 -2.21
CA ILE A 86 4.29 7.82 -1.82
C ILE A 86 5.27 6.78 -2.34
N ARG A 87 6.48 7.21 -2.65
CA ARG A 87 7.60 6.33 -3.01
C ARG A 87 8.81 6.59 -2.13
N THR A 88 9.69 5.61 -2.01
CA THR A 88 11.02 5.86 -1.44
C THR A 88 11.81 6.88 -2.27
N ASP A 89 12.62 7.70 -1.61
CA ASP A 89 13.52 8.67 -2.27
C ASP A 89 14.69 7.98 -3.00
N ARG A 90 15.04 6.78 -2.55
CA ARG A 90 16.04 5.89 -3.12
C ARG A 90 15.43 4.65 -3.75
N MET A 91 16.22 3.99 -4.59
CA MET A 91 15.86 2.76 -5.26
C MET A 91 16.40 1.50 -4.56
N TYR A 92 15.70 0.38 -4.75
CA TYR A 92 16.03 -0.94 -4.21
C TYR A 92 15.83 -2.02 -5.27
N GLU A 93 16.80 -2.90 -5.45
CA GLU A 93 16.73 -3.96 -6.46
C GLU A 93 16.42 -5.31 -5.82
N ASN A 94 17.39 -5.87 -5.09
CA ASN A 94 17.28 -7.13 -4.36
C ASN A 94 17.09 -6.82 -2.88
N TYR A 95 15.97 -7.28 -2.31
CA TYR A 95 15.66 -7.05 -0.91
C TYR A 95 14.66 -8.09 -0.39
N VAL A 96 14.61 -8.21 0.93
CA VAL A 96 13.51 -8.83 1.65
C VAL A 96 12.78 -7.70 2.37
N LEU A 97 11.49 -7.54 2.08
CA LEU A 97 10.66 -6.52 2.72
C LEU A 97 9.67 -7.23 3.64
N ASP A 98 9.68 -6.82 4.91
CA ASP A 98 8.67 -7.17 5.90
C ASP A 98 7.93 -5.89 6.31
N PHE A 99 6.60 -5.95 6.31
CA PHE A 99 5.75 -4.84 6.71
C PHE A 99 4.40 -5.35 7.21
N ASP A 100 3.87 -4.66 8.22
CA ASP A 100 2.51 -4.86 8.70
C ASP A 100 1.58 -3.82 8.06
N TRP A 101 0.35 -4.23 7.75
CA TRP A 101 -0.69 -3.34 7.24
C TRP A 101 -2.03 -3.63 7.90
N LYS A 102 -2.91 -2.63 7.90
CA LYS A 102 -4.33 -2.76 8.26
C LYS A 102 -5.15 -1.72 7.50
N HIS A 103 -6.42 -2.05 7.23
CA HIS A 103 -7.42 -1.06 6.87
C HIS A 103 -8.20 -0.65 8.12
N GLU A 104 -8.47 0.65 8.27
CA GLU A 104 -9.34 1.14 9.36
C GLU A 104 -10.83 0.99 9.00
N ALA A 105 -11.14 0.84 7.72
CA ALA A 105 -12.49 0.60 7.21
C ALA A 105 -12.80 -0.90 7.10
N LYS A 106 -14.09 -1.24 7.10
CA LYS A 106 -14.56 -2.63 6.93
C LYS A 106 -14.16 -3.22 5.58
N GLU A 107 -14.13 -2.36 4.56
CA GLU A 107 -13.63 -2.67 3.22
C GLU A 107 -12.55 -1.64 2.87
N GLY A 108 -11.54 -2.08 2.13
CA GLY A 108 -10.43 -1.21 1.76
C GLY A 108 -9.68 -1.77 0.57
N ASN A 109 -9.13 -0.88 -0.25
CA ASN A 109 -8.29 -1.21 -1.37
C ASN A 109 -7.00 -0.42 -1.24
N ALA A 110 -5.86 -1.06 -1.29
CA ALA A 110 -4.54 -0.48 -1.24
C ALA A 110 -3.57 -1.43 -1.95
N GLY A 111 -2.36 -0.95 -2.18
CA GLY A 111 -1.33 -1.71 -2.87
C GLY A 111 0.05 -1.31 -2.38
N LEU A 112 0.91 -2.32 -2.29
CA LEU A 112 2.36 -2.13 -2.25
C LEU A 112 2.89 -2.41 -3.65
N PHE A 113 3.48 -1.41 -4.30
CA PHE A 113 4.18 -1.62 -5.55
C PHE A 113 5.66 -1.81 -5.33
N VAL A 114 6.19 -2.86 -5.94
CA VAL A 114 7.59 -3.24 -5.97
C VAL A 114 8.13 -3.10 -7.37
N TRP A 115 9.44 -2.79 -7.48
CA TRP A 115 10.11 -2.52 -8.74
C TRP A 115 9.35 -1.49 -9.60
N SER A 116 8.97 -0.39 -8.95
CA SER A 116 8.09 0.59 -9.54
C SER A 116 8.83 1.78 -10.15
N ASP A 117 8.29 2.28 -11.25
CA ASP A 117 8.67 3.56 -11.85
C ASP A 117 8.22 4.74 -10.95
N PRO A 118 9.02 5.83 -10.87
CA PRO A 118 8.73 6.95 -9.98
C PRO A 118 7.65 7.89 -10.52
N VAL A 119 7.22 7.73 -11.78
CA VAL A 119 6.26 8.60 -12.45
C VAL A 119 5.05 7.78 -12.87
N PRO A 120 3.83 8.23 -12.50
CA PRO A 120 2.60 7.55 -12.87
C PRO A 120 2.24 7.77 -14.33
N SER A 121 1.42 6.86 -14.85
CA SER A 121 0.82 7.00 -16.17
C SER A 121 -0.46 7.81 -16.13
N SER A 122 -0.52 8.88 -16.91
CA SER A 122 -1.79 9.57 -17.18
C SER A 122 -2.78 8.71 -17.97
N ALA A 123 -2.33 7.63 -18.62
CA ALA A 123 -3.18 6.75 -19.41
C ALA A 123 -3.75 5.56 -18.60
N GLN A 124 -3.35 5.37 -17.34
CA GLN A 124 -3.81 4.27 -16.48
C GLN A 124 -4.15 4.75 -15.08
N ASN A 125 -5.15 5.62 -14.94
CA ASN A 125 -5.66 6.05 -13.63
C ASN A 125 -4.56 6.49 -12.64
N MET A 126 -3.46 7.07 -13.14
CA MET A 126 -2.31 7.50 -12.35
C MET A 126 -1.54 6.39 -11.62
N PHE A 127 -1.64 5.14 -12.07
CA PHE A 127 -0.79 4.06 -11.58
C PHE A 127 0.61 4.11 -12.22
N PRO A 128 1.67 3.83 -11.45
CA PRO A 128 3.00 3.63 -12.00
C PRO A 128 3.11 2.25 -12.68
N ARG A 129 4.10 2.10 -13.57
CA ARG A 129 4.52 0.76 -14.00
C ARG A 129 5.19 0.07 -12.83
N ALA A 130 4.72 -1.12 -12.45
CA ALA A 130 5.24 -1.85 -11.30
C ALA A 130 4.76 -3.30 -11.24
N ILE A 131 5.22 -4.04 -10.23
CA ILE A 131 4.50 -5.22 -9.71
C ILE A 131 3.74 -4.77 -8.47
N GLU A 132 2.44 -5.06 -8.37
CA GLU A 132 1.63 -4.77 -7.19
C GLU A 132 1.45 -6.03 -6.35
N VAL A 133 1.66 -5.87 -5.05
CA VAL A 133 1.22 -6.79 -4.00
C VAL A 133 -0.05 -6.18 -3.42
N GLN A 134 -1.18 -6.83 -3.67
CA GLN A 134 -2.50 -6.29 -3.39
C GLN A 134 -2.81 -6.29 -1.89
N ILE A 135 -3.19 -5.13 -1.37
CA ILE A 135 -3.59 -4.92 0.03
C ILE A 135 -5.07 -4.57 0.06
N MET A 136 -5.91 -5.60 0.00
CA MET A 136 -7.35 -5.42 -0.11
C MET A 136 -8.07 -6.13 1.03
N LEU A 137 -9.26 -5.63 1.39
CA LEU A 137 -10.22 -6.32 2.25
C LEU A 137 -11.57 -6.31 1.56
N THR A 138 -11.75 -7.25 0.65
CA THR A 138 -13.02 -7.50 -0.06
C THR A 138 -13.26 -9.00 -0.14
N PRO A 139 -14.46 -9.47 -0.48
CA PRO A 139 -14.69 -10.88 -0.83
C PRO A 139 -13.94 -11.27 -2.10
N ASP A 140 -13.55 -12.55 -2.20
CA ASP A 140 -13.04 -13.12 -3.45
C ASP A 140 -13.98 -12.88 -4.62
N VAL A 141 -13.42 -12.49 -5.76
CA VAL A 141 -14.21 -12.23 -6.96
C VAL A 141 -14.12 -13.42 -7.90
N LYS A 142 -15.30 -13.90 -8.28
CA LYS A 142 -15.47 -15.03 -9.18
C LYS A 142 -16.18 -14.59 -10.46
N ASP A 143 -15.88 -15.24 -11.56
CA ASP A 143 -16.63 -15.04 -12.79
C ASP A 143 -18.01 -15.70 -12.73
N LYS A 144 -18.77 -15.57 -13.83
CA LYS A 144 -20.12 -16.12 -13.95
C LYS A 144 -20.15 -17.66 -13.87
N GLU A 145 -19.03 -18.32 -14.14
CA GLU A 145 -18.86 -19.77 -14.05
C GLU A 145 -18.34 -20.21 -12.67
N GLY A 146 -18.15 -19.27 -11.74
CA GLY A 146 -17.68 -19.54 -10.38
C GLY A 146 -16.17 -19.73 -10.27
N ARG A 147 -15.40 -19.45 -11.33
CA ARG A 147 -13.93 -19.51 -11.29
C ARG A 147 -13.39 -18.26 -10.60
N LEU A 148 -12.39 -18.44 -9.74
CA LEU A 148 -11.73 -17.34 -9.04
C LEU A 148 -10.99 -16.45 -10.06
N LEU A 149 -11.35 -15.18 -10.11
CA LEU A 149 -10.67 -14.17 -10.92
C LEU A 149 -9.53 -13.52 -10.13
N TYR A 150 -9.82 -13.11 -8.90
CA TYR A 150 -8.84 -12.56 -7.97
C TYR A 150 -9.30 -12.78 -6.53
N THR A 151 -8.33 -12.91 -5.63
CA THR A 151 -8.58 -13.03 -4.20
C THR A 151 -8.90 -11.67 -3.59
N GLY A 152 -9.60 -11.69 -2.46
CA GLY A 152 -9.88 -10.48 -1.69
C GLY A 152 -8.65 -9.79 -1.09
N GLN A 153 -7.47 -10.41 -1.14
CA GLN A 153 -6.22 -9.94 -0.54
C GLN A 153 -5.00 -10.78 -0.98
N GLY A 154 -3.83 -10.15 -1.15
CA GLY A 154 -2.56 -10.87 -1.28
C GLY A 154 -2.18 -11.34 -2.70
N ASP A 155 -3.00 -11.03 -3.71
CA ASP A 155 -2.63 -11.26 -5.10
C ASP A 155 -1.40 -10.44 -5.51
N VAL A 156 -0.56 -11.00 -6.38
CA VAL A 156 0.63 -10.34 -6.92
C VAL A 156 0.55 -10.34 -8.45
N PHE A 157 0.60 -9.15 -9.05
CA PHE A 157 0.45 -9.00 -10.50
C PHE A 157 1.19 -7.80 -11.07
N SER A 158 1.47 -7.85 -12.38
CA SER A 158 2.13 -6.77 -13.10
C SER A 158 1.14 -5.67 -13.50
N ILE A 159 1.55 -4.41 -13.33
CA ILE A 159 0.76 -3.23 -13.68
C ILE A 159 1.47 -2.41 -14.75
N TRP A 160 0.65 -1.87 -15.65
CA TRP A 160 1.01 -0.89 -16.66
C TRP A 160 2.27 -1.22 -17.47
N GLY A 161 2.22 -2.34 -18.19
CA GLY A 161 3.30 -2.76 -19.09
C GLY A 161 4.52 -3.34 -18.38
N SER A 162 4.50 -3.45 -17.05
CA SER A 162 5.42 -4.32 -16.33
C SER A 162 5.19 -5.78 -16.76
N LYS A 163 6.23 -6.60 -16.63
CA LYS A 163 6.17 -8.03 -16.96
C LYS A 163 6.68 -8.81 -15.77
N MET A 164 5.91 -9.83 -15.39
CA MET A 164 6.24 -10.80 -14.36
C MET A 164 5.97 -12.18 -14.93
N THR A 165 6.88 -13.11 -14.68
CA THR A 165 6.65 -14.54 -14.89
C THR A 165 6.53 -15.15 -13.50
N PRO A 166 5.33 -15.61 -13.10
CA PRO A 166 5.12 -16.27 -11.81
C PRO A 166 5.94 -17.56 -11.68
#